data_AF-A0A351NZP3-F1
#
_entry.id   AF-A0A351NZP3-F1
#
_cell.length_a   1.000
_cell.length_b   1.000
_cell.length_c   1.000
_cell.angle_alpha   90.00
_cell.angle_beta   90.00
_cell.angle_gamma   90.00
#
_symmetry.space_group_name_H-M   'P 1'
#
loop_
_entity.id
_entity.type
_entity.pdbx_description
1 polymer ?
#
loop_
_entity_poly.entity_id
_entity_poly.type
_entity_poly.pdbx_seq_one_letter_code
_entity_poly.pdbx_strand_id
1 'polypeptide(L)'
;MKNLHQDTHQKAGSLRGMEPSTILENTSRTRSTGLNSATPEEWDRVAKEHPAILREENVFQPKHYIKDGGVECIDVMVQLYGEDRVKEWAEITAFKYQWRQGNKAGNSPEQDKMKSIWYTRYSMGDDPRAD
;
A
#
# COMPACT_ATOMS: atom_id res chain seq x y z
N MET A 1 28.42 25.28 -51.40
CA MET A 1 29.83 25.69 -51.34
C MET A 1 29.92 26.96 -50.47
N LYS A 2 30.78 26.91 -49.45
CA LYS A 2 31.57 28.01 -48.86
C LYS A 2 30.84 29.27 -48.32
N ASN A 3 30.81 29.35 -46.99
CA ASN A 3 31.06 30.47 -46.06
C ASN A 3 31.16 31.90 -46.61
N LEU A 4 30.62 32.89 -45.87
CA LEU A 4 31.37 33.80 -44.98
C LEU A 4 30.51 35.05 -44.65
N HIS A 5 30.28 35.36 -43.36
CA HIS A 5 30.05 36.71 -42.80
C HIS A 5 30.22 36.59 -41.28
N GLN A 6 31.44 36.79 -40.78
CA GLN A 6 31.94 38.02 -40.13
C GLN A 6 31.72 38.03 -38.60
N ASP A 7 32.84 37.92 -37.88
CA ASP A 7 33.15 38.41 -36.53
C ASP A 7 32.56 39.82 -36.27
N THR A 8 32.26 40.33 -35.08
CA THR A 8 32.70 40.13 -33.69
C THR A 8 31.73 40.94 -32.81
N HIS A 9 31.57 40.59 -31.52
CA HIS A 9 31.62 41.57 -30.42
C HIS A 9 31.67 40.85 -29.07
N GLN A 10 32.81 41.03 -28.40
CA GLN A 10 33.07 40.67 -27.02
C GLN A 10 31.98 41.25 -26.09
N LYS A 11 31.56 40.48 -25.08
CA LYS A 11 31.04 41.08 -23.85
C LYS A 11 31.64 40.41 -22.62
N ALA A 12 32.24 41.29 -21.83
CA ALA A 12 33.06 41.07 -20.66
C ALA A 12 32.38 40.23 -19.58
N GLY A 13 33.21 39.52 -18.82
CA GLY A 13 32.79 38.78 -17.63
C GLY A 13 32.13 39.65 -16.58
N SER A 14 31.17 39.05 -15.88
CA SER A 14 30.72 39.50 -14.57
C SER A 14 30.76 38.27 -13.67
N LEU A 15 31.88 38.11 -12.96
CA LEU A 15 31.97 37.25 -11.80
C LEU A 15 31.02 37.85 -10.75
N ARG A 16 29.83 37.27 -10.64
CA ARG A 16 28.91 37.57 -9.54
C ARG A 16 28.74 36.26 -8.78
N GLY A 17 29.36 36.22 -7.60
CA GLY A 17 29.32 35.08 -6.70
C GLY A 17 27.89 34.64 -6.46
N MET A 18 27.60 33.39 -6.81
CA MET A 18 26.45 32.69 -6.26
C MET A 18 26.93 32.14 -4.91
N GLU A 19 26.56 32.86 -3.85
CA GLU A 19 26.60 32.37 -2.48
C GLU A 19 26.00 30.94 -2.44
N PRO A 20 26.62 29.99 -1.72
CA PRO A 20 26.04 28.67 -1.55
C PRO A 20 24.67 28.85 -0.90
N SER A 21 23.63 28.50 -1.65
CA SER A 21 22.25 28.53 -1.17
C SER A 21 22.20 27.81 0.17
N THR A 22 22.00 28.60 1.22
CA THR A 22 21.83 28.16 2.59
C THR A 22 20.69 27.14 2.57
N ILE A 23 21.06 25.87 2.69
CA ILE A 23 20.12 24.79 2.98
C ILE A 23 19.37 25.28 4.21
N LEU A 24 18.09 25.60 4.04
CA LEU A 24 17.23 26.00 5.14
C LEU A 24 17.17 24.84 6.12
N GLU A 25 18.04 24.92 7.13
CA GLU A 25 17.87 24.34 8.43
C GLU A 25 16.48 24.72 8.93
N ASN A 26 15.54 23.79 8.81
CA ASN A 26 14.43 23.61 9.73
C ASN A 26 13.63 22.37 9.32
N THR A 27 14.24 21.20 9.53
CA THR A 27 13.45 20.04 9.95
C THR A 27 14.01 19.62 11.29
N SER A 28 13.18 19.76 12.32
CA SER A 28 13.40 19.19 13.64
C SER A 28 13.93 17.78 13.45
N ARG A 29 15.19 17.58 13.82
CA ARG A 29 15.88 16.30 13.75
C ARG A 29 15.18 15.34 14.72
N THR A 30 14.10 14.70 14.29
CA THR A 30 13.69 13.44 14.89
C THR A 30 14.85 12.50 14.63
N ARG A 31 15.61 12.21 15.70
CA ARG A 31 16.58 11.12 15.68
C ARG A 31 15.80 9.88 15.27
N SER A 32 15.91 9.47 14.02
CA SER A 32 15.59 8.10 13.65
C SER A 32 16.63 7.26 14.39
N THR A 33 16.19 6.69 15.51
CA THR A 33 16.63 5.36 15.90
C THR A 33 16.44 4.50 14.64
N GLY A 34 17.49 3.81 14.17
CA GLY A 34 17.40 3.05 12.92
C GLY A 34 16.21 2.07 12.95
N LEU A 35 15.79 1.55 11.79
CA LEU A 35 14.59 0.71 11.64
C LEU A 35 14.40 -0.36 12.74
N ASN A 36 15.49 -0.88 13.31
CA ASN A 36 15.51 -1.90 14.36
C ASN A 36 15.35 -1.38 15.81
N SER A 37 15.10 -0.09 16.00
CA SER A 37 15.04 0.59 17.32
C SER A 37 13.85 1.53 17.46
N ALA A 38 12.87 1.41 16.57
CA ALA A 38 11.60 2.11 16.66
C ALA A 38 10.71 1.45 17.74
N THR A 39 10.12 2.28 18.59
CA THR A 39 9.15 1.88 19.62
C THR A 39 7.75 1.63 19.01
N PRO A 40 6.87 0.84 19.64
CA PRO A 40 5.50 0.63 19.16
C PRO A 40 4.74 1.95 18.94
N GLU A 41 4.93 2.93 19.81
CA GLU A 41 4.30 4.25 19.73
C GLU A 41 4.78 5.05 18.50
N GLU A 42 6.02 4.84 18.06
CA GLU A 42 6.55 5.45 16.84
C GLU A 42 5.97 4.82 15.58
N TRP A 43 5.70 3.51 15.60
CA TRP A 43 4.97 2.83 14.53
C TRP A 43 3.52 3.32 14.44
N ASP A 44 2.84 3.49 15.58
CA ASP A 44 1.48 4.05 15.64
C ASP A 44 1.42 5.47 15.08
N ARG A 45 2.42 6.31 15.40
CA ARG A 45 2.54 7.66 14.84
C ARG A 45 2.67 7.62 13.32
N VAL A 46 3.58 6.79 12.80
CA VAL A 46 3.81 6.66 11.35
C VAL A 46 2.56 6.15 10.63
N ALA A 47 1.86 5.16 11.20
CA ALA A 47 0.60 4.65 10.64
C ALA A 47 -0.50 5.73 10.60
N LYS A 48 -0.55 6.60 11.62
CA LYS A 48 -1.49 7.73 11.69
C LYS A 48 -1.15 8.85 10.71
N GLU A 49 0.13 9.13 10.50
CA GLU A 49 0.62 10.14 9.55
C GLU A 49 0.51 9.67 8.09
N HIS A 50 0.65 8.35 7.86
CA HIS A 50 0.58 7.71 6.54
C HIS A 50 -0.51 6.63 6.49
N PRO A 51 -1.80 7.00 6.46
CA PRO A 51 -2.90 6.05 6.49
C PRO A 51 -2.95 5.10 5.29
N ALA A 52 -2.23 5.42 4.20
CA ALA A 52 -2.07 4.51 3.05
C ALA A 52 -1.30 3.21 3.38
N ILE A 53 -0.58 3.18 4.52
CA ILE A 53 0.12 1.98 5.03
C ILE A 53 -0.85 1.07 5.82
N LEU A 54 -2.01 1.57 6.23
CA LEU A 54 -3.00 0.77 6.95
C LEU A 54 -3.60 -0.27 6.00
N ARG A 55 -3.28 -1.55 6.27
CA ARG A 55 -3.94 -2.72 5.70
C ARG A 55 -5.45 -2.56 5.90
N GLU A 56 -6.23 -2.47 4.82
CA GLU A 56 -7.69 -2.26 4.93
C GLU A 56 -8.34 -3.40 5.74
N GLU A 57 -8.67 -3.17 7.03
CA GLU A 57 -9.21 -4.21 7.91
C GLU A 57 -10.48 -4.87 7.34
N ASN A 58 -11.29 -4.12 6.60
CA ASN A 58 -12.49 -4.62 5.94
C ASN A 58 -12.24 -5.61 4.79
N VAL A 59 -10.99 -5.83 4.39
CA VAL A 59 -10.57 -6.86 3.43
C VAL A 59 -10.18 -8.14 4.17
N PHE A 60 -9.38 -8.02 5.21
CA PHE A 60 -8.72 -9.15 5.86
C PHE A 60 -9.54 -9.73 7.02
N GLN A 61 -10.18 -8.87 7.80
CA GLN A 61 -10.93 -9.25 9.01
C GLN A 61 -12.20 -8.41 9.12
N PRO A 62 -13.22 -8.68 8.29
CA PRO A 62 -14.47 -7.92 8.37
C PRO A 62 -15.15 -8.23 9.71
N LYS A 63 -15.23 -7.23 10.59
CA LYS A 63 -15.78 -7.34 11.97
C LYS A 63 -17.17 -7.99 12.05
N HIS A 64 -17.98 -7.86 10.98
CA HIS A 64 -19.33 -8.42 10.92
C HIS A 64 -19.40 -9.95 10.69
N TYR A 65 -18.27 -10.60 10.38
CA TYR A 65 -18.20 -12.06 10.23
C TYR A 65 -17.52 -12.78 11.40
N ILE A 66 -16.96 -12.04 12.34
CA ILE A 66 -16.37 -12.59 13.57
C ILE A 66 -17.51 -12.82 14.57
N LYS A 67 -17.67 -14.05 15.05
CA LYS A 67 -18.63 -14.41 16.10
C LYS A 67 -17.96 -14.40 17.47
N ASP A 68 -18.77 -14.43 18.53
CA ASP A 68 -18.28 -14.50 19.92
C ASP A 68 -17.25 -15.64 20.06
N GLY A 69 -16.06 -15.32 20.58
CA GLY A 69 -14.94 -16.25 20.68
C GLY A 69 -13.87 -16.12 19.59
N GLY A 70 -14.00 -15.16 18.65
CA GLY A 70 -12.94 -14.84 17.69
C GLY A 70 -12.82 -15.84 16.54
N VAL A 71 -13.77 -16.76 16.40
CA VAL A 71 -13.81 -17.72 15.29
C VAL A 71 -14.26 -17.00 14.02
N GLU A 72 -13.47 -17.14 12.95
CA GLU A 72 -13.81 -16.57 11.66
C GLU A 72 -14.71 -17.52 10.86
N CYS A 73 -15.56 -16.94 10.01
CA CYS A 73 -16.50 -17.71 9.18
C CYS A 73 -15.80 -18.80 8.34
N ILE A 74 -14.60 -18.51 7.83
CA ILE A 74 -13.86 -19.47 7.00
C ILE A 74 -13.39 -20.69 7.80
N ASP A 75 -13.06 -20.54 9.10
CA ASP A 75 -12.69 -21.66 9.96
C ASP A 75 -13.88 -22.59 10.19
N VAL A 76 -15.08 -22.02 10.35
CA VAL A 76 -16.34 -22.78 10.43
C VAL A 76 -16.61 -23.50 9.11
N MET A 77 -16.36 -22.84 7.97
CA MET A 77 -16.53 -23.47 6.66
C MET A 77 -15.59 -24.67 6.47
N VAL A 78 -14.32 -24.54 6.87
CA VAL A 78 -13.35 -25.65 6.78
C VAL A 78 -13.77 -26.81 7.69
N GLN A 79 -14.24 -26.52 8.90
CA GLN A 79 -14.73 -27.55 9.83
C GLN A 79 -15.95 -28.30 9.29
N LEU A 80 -16.88 -27.61 8.61
CA LEU A 80 -18.12 -28.22 8.13
C LEU A 80 -18.00 -28.88 6.76
N TYR A 81 -17.19 -28.32 5.86
CA TYR A 81 -17.17 -28.71 4.45
C TYR A 81 -15.83 -29.28 3.98
N GLY A 82 -14.78 -29.20 4.78
CA GLY A 82 -13.43 -29.61 4.43
C GLY A 82 -12.67 -28.54 3.64
N GLU A 83 -11.35 -28.55 3.77
CA GLU A 83 -10.46 -27.52 3.23
C GLU A 83 -10.54 -27.41 1.69
N ASP A 84 -10.54 -28.54 0.98
CA ASP A 84 -10.56 -28.56 -0.50
C ASP A 84 -11.78 -27.84 -1.07
N ARG A 85 -12.97 -28.07 -0.47
CA ARG A 85 -14.21 -27.40 -0.91
C ARG A 85 -14.18 -25.90 -0.61
N VAL A 86 -13.54 -25.50 0.48
CA VAL A 86 -13.40 -24.09 0.83
C VAL A 86 -12.40 -23.40 -0.10
N LYS A 87 -11.35 -24.09 -0.56
CA LYS A 87 -10.43 -23.58 -1.59
C LYS A 87 -11.13 -23.35 -2.93
N GLU A 88 -11.94 -24.31 -3.39
CA GLU A 88 -12.78 -24.15 -4.59
C GLU A 88 -13.77 -22.96 -4.44
N TRP A 89 -14.42 -22.86 -3.28
CA TRP A 89 -15.31 -21.74 -2.99
C TRP A 89 -14.56 -20.40 -2.97
N ALA A 90 -13.33 -20.36 -2.44
CA ALA A 90 -12.50 -19.17 -2.40
C ALA A 90 -12.12 -18.72 -3.82
N GLU A 91 -11.79 -19.64 -4.72
CA GLU A 91 -11.51 -19.32 -6.13
C GLU A 91 -12.72 -18.66 -6.83
N ILE A 92 -13.91 -19.25 -6.68
CA ILE A 92 -15.16 -18.68 -7.22
C ILE A 92 -15.44 -17.31 -6.58
N THR A 93 -15.17 -17.19 -5.28
CA THR A 93 -15.37 -15.95 -4.53
C THR A 93 -14.40 -14.85 -4.98
N ALA A 94 -13.17 -15.18 -5.37
CA ALA A 94 -12.23 -14.23 -5.95
C ALA A 94 -12.79 -13.64 -7.24
N PHE A 95 -13.29 -14.49 -8.16
CA PHE A 95 -13.95 -14.03 -9.38
C PHE A 95 -15.14 -13.10 -9.10
N LYS A 96 -15.98 -13.42 -8.11
CA LYS A 96 -17.10 -12.53 -7.70
C LYS A 96 -16.62 -11.11 -7.38
N TYR A 97 -15.50 -10.95 -6.69
CA TYR A 97 -14.97 -9.62 -6.37
C TYR A 97 -14.37 -8.93 -7.60
N GLN A 98 -13.68 -9.67 -8.48
CA GLN A 98 -13.22 -9.14 -9.77
C GLN A 98 -14.38 -8.63 -10.63
N TRP A 99 -15.49 -9.37 -10.66
CA TRP A 99 -16.69 -9.00 -11.41
C TRP A 99 -17.38 -7.76 -10.83
N ARG A 100 -17.41 -7.66 -9.50
CA ARG A 100 -18.09 -6.57 -8.79
C ARG A 100 -17.30 -5.26 -8.79
N GLN A 101 -15.98 -5.30 -8.97
CA GLN A 101 -15.12 -4.14 -8.82
C GLN A 101 -15.68 -2.89 -9.54
N GLY A 102 -15.78 -1.78 -8.81
CA GLY A 102 -16.30 -0.50 -9.34
C GLY A 102 -17.81 -0.43 -9.61
N ASN A 103 -18.55 -1.54 -9.46
CA ASN A 103 -19.98 -1.60 -9.74
C ASN A 103 -20.87 -1.54 -8.48
N LYS A 104 -20.27 -1.54 -7.27
CA LYS A 104 -21.00 -1.47 -6.00
C LYS A 104 -20.93 -0.07 -5.39
N ALA A 105 -22.09 0.58 -5.25
CA ALA A 105 -22.19 1.87 -4.56
C ALA A 105 -21.67 1.80 -3.12
N GLY A 106 -20.86 2.78 -2.73
CA GLY A 106 -20.26 2.86 -1.38
C GLY A 106 -19.13 1.87 -1.10
N ASN A 107 -18.59 1.19 -2.12
CA ASN A 107 -17.45 0.28 -1.99
C ASN A 107 -16.35 0.72 -2.96
N SER A 108 -15.12 0.88 -2.47
CA SER A 108 -14.00 1.24 -3.34
C SER A 108 -13.66 0.07 -4.30
N PRO A 109 -13.30 0.37 -5.57
CA PRO A 109 -12.75 -0.64 -6.49
C PRO A 109 -11.51 -1.35 -5.92
N GLU A 110 -10.64 -0.63 -5.20
CA GLU A 110 -9.42 -1.13 -4.58
C GLU A 110 -9.76 -2.19 -3.53
N GLN A 111 -10.77 -1.95 -2.70
CA GLN A 111 -11.22 -2.91 -1.69
C GLN A 111 -11.65 -4.25 -2.33
N ASP A 112 -12.32 -4.21 -3.49
CA ASP A 112 -12.71 -5.43 -4.21
C ASP A 112 -11.51 -6.15 -4.84
N LYS A 113 -10.51 -5.40 -5.34
CA LYS A 113 -9.24 -5.99 -5.82
C LYS A 113 -8.49 -6.68 -4.69
N MET A 114 -8.38 -6.02 -3.54
CA MET A 114 -7.72 -6.58 -2.36
C MET A 114 -8.43 -7.83 -1.85
N LYS A 115 -9.78 -7.86 -1.87
CA LYS A 115 -10.55 -9.08 -1.57
C LYS A 115 -10.29 -10.18 -2.60
N SER A 116 -10.29 -9.86 -3.88
CA SER A 116 -9.95 -10.85 -4.91
C SER A 116 -8.58 -11.48 -4.65
N ILE A 117 -7.56 -10.68 -4.35
CA ILE A 117 -6.21 -11.18 -4.06
C ILE A 117 -6.23 -12.09 -2.83
N TRP A 118 -6.91 -11.69 -1.76
CA TRP A 118 -7.02 -12.48 -0.55
C TRP A 118 -7.60 -13.88 -0.82
N TYR A 119 -8.73 -13.96 -1.53
CA TYR A 119 -9.38 -15.23 -1.82
C TYR A 119 -8.59 -16.09 -2.82
N THR A 120 -7.89 -15.48 -3.78
CA THR A 120 -6.99 -16.21 -4.69
C THR A 120 -5.81 -16.82 -3.94
N ARG A 121 -5.20 -16.10 -2.99
CA ARG A 121 -4.13 -16.66 -2.16
C ARG A 121 -4.64 -17.84 -1.33
N TYR A 122 -5.77 -17.66 -0.65
CA TYR A 122 -6.38 -18.72 0.15
C TYR A 122 -6.68 -19.97 -0.68
N SER A 123 -7.25 -19.83 -1.89
CA SER A 123 -7.55 -20.98 -2.76
C SER A 123 -6.30 -21.75 -3.18
N MET A 124 -5.13 -21.10 -3.21
CA MET A 124 -3.84 -21.74 -3.50
C MET A 124 -3.20 -22.42 -2.27
N GLY A 125 -3.86 -22.38 -1.10
CA GLY A 125 -3.32 -22.89 0.15
C GLY A 125 -2.36 -21.94 0.87
N ASP A 126 -2.29 -20.68 0.42
CA ASP A 126 -1.57 -19.60 1.09
C ASP A 126 -2.57 -18.79 1.91
N ASP A 127 -2.67 -19.09 3.21
CA ASP A 127 -3.59 -18.40 4.12
C ASP A 127 -3.06 -16.99 4.46
N PRO A 128 -3.66 -15.90 3.94
CA PRO A 128 -3.12 -14.56 4.12
C PRO A 128 -3.26 -14.01 5.55
N ARG A 129 -3.87 -14.80 6.44
CA ARG A 129 -3.98 -14.51 7.88
C ARG A 129 -2.73 -14.91 8.65
N ALA A 130 -1.85 -15.72 8.06
CA ALA A 130 -0.58 -16.12 8.65
C ALA A 130 0.54 -15.06 8.47
N ASP A 131 0.27 -14.00 7.70
CA ASP A 131 1.16 -12.84 7.50
C ASP A 131 1.08 -11.83 8.66
#